data_AF-A0A0Q7JTL4-F1
#
_entry.id   AF-A0A0Q7JTL4-F1
#
_cell.length_a   1.000
_cell.length_b   1.000
_cell.length_c   1.000
_cell.angle_alpha   90.00
_cell.angle_beta   90.00
_cell.angle_gamma   90.00
#
_symmetry.space_group_name_H-M   'P 1'
#
loop_
_entity.id
_entity.type
_entity.pdbx_description
1 polymer ?
#
loop_
_entity_poly.entity_id
_entity_poly.type
_entity_poly.pdbx_seq_one_letter_code
_entity_poly.pdbx_strand_id
1 'polypeptide(L)'
;MYGKVMSACLQGIEGQTIEVEVDISSGLPQINLVGLPDSAIRESVERVRSSIKNCGYTFPMDRITVNLAPADLRKEGSSFDLAIAIGILITTGQVPMDSFLHTLFLGELALDGSLRPIPGVLSMAHAAKKLGIKRVCLPLANAPEAALIEGIEVCAITNLSDFKSWNNQSQHEYIFNGINYERGELSTISADEHNFVEDYADVNGQHQVKRAMMIAAAGMHNILLLCYNCK
;
A
#
# COMPACT_ATOMS: atom_id res chain seq x y z
N MET A 1 12.04 -15.46 16.52
CA MET A 1 11.92 -13.98 16.62
C MET A 1 10.66 -13.62 15.87
N TYR A 2 9.77 -12.83 16.48
CA TYR A 2 8.46 -12.54 15.92
C TYR A 2 8.31 -11.04 15.67
N GLY A 3 7.78 -10.68 14.50
CA GLY A 3 7.40 -9.32 14.15
C GLY A 3 6.05 -9.30 13.46
N LYS A 4 5.36 -8.16 13.57
CA LYS A 4 4.05 -7.94 12.96
C LYS A 4 3.98 -6.55 12.32
N VAL A 5 3.44 -6.49 11.11
CA VAL A 5 3.15 -5.24 10.41
C VAL A 5 1.76 -5.30 9.74
N MET A 6 1.19 -4.14 9.42
CA MET A 6 -0.09 -4.05 8.74
C MET A 6 0.10 -3.78 7.25
N SER A 7 -0.71 -4.43 6.43
CA SER A 7 -0.85 -4.17 5.00
C SER A 7 -2.33 -4.20 4.62
N ALA A 8 -2.65 -4.09 3.33
CA ALA A 8 -4.01 -4.25 2.84
C ALA A 8 -4.00 -4.78 1.40
N CYS A 9 -5.14 -5.30 0.97
CA CYS A 9 -5.43 -5.62 -0.42
C CYS A 9 -6.83 -5.17 -0.81
N LEU A 10 -7.11 -5.26 -2.10
CA LEU A 10 -8.44 -5.01 -2.64
C LEU A 10 -9.24 -6.31 -2.72
N GLN A 11 -10.49 -6.23 -2.33
CA GLN A 11 -11.51 -7.22 -2.66
C GLN A 11 -12.60 -6.51 -3.45
N GLY A 12 -12.57 -6.67 -4.78
CA GLY A 12 -13.38 -5.84 -5.67
C GLY A 12 -12.97 -4.36 -5.56
N ILE A 13 -13.88 -3.53 -5.04
CA ILE A 13 -13.63 -2.09 -4.79
C ILE A 13 -13.31 -1.78 -3.33
N GLU A 14 -13.50 -2.75 -2.43
CA GLU A 14 -13.30 -2.55 -0.99
C GLU A 14 -11.86 -2.87 -0.59
N GLY A 15 -11.32 -2.08 0.34
CA GLY A 15 -10.04 -2.38 0.97
C GLY A 15 -10.23 -3.33 2.14
N GLN A 16 -9.36 -4.33 2.25
CA GLN A 16 -9.29 -5.29 3.34
C GLN A 16 -7.90 -5.22 3.97
N THR A 17 -7.82 -4.97 5.28
CA THR A 17 -6.53 -4.95 5.98
C THR A 17 -6.02 -6.35 6.25
N ILE A 18 -4.73 -6.54 6.03
CA ILE A 18 -4.01 -7.80 6.20
C ILE A 18 -2.96 -7.61 7.28
N GLU A 19 -2.93 -8.52 8.26
CA GLU A 19 -1.79 -8.61 9.17
C GLU A 19 -0.71 -9.48 8.51
N VAL A 20 0.50 -8.93 8.43
CA VAL A 20 1.69 -9.65 7.95
C VAL A 20 2.55 -9.96 9.15
N GLU A 21 2.56 -11.23 9.53
CA GLU A 21 3.35 -11.73 10.65
C GLU A 21 4.59 -12.43 10.12
N VAL A 22 5.74 -12.15 10.73
CA VAL A 22 7.02 -12.76 10.36
C VAL A 22 7.58 -13.46 11.59
N ASP A 23 7.80 -14.76 11.46
CA ASP A 23 8.54 -15.56 12.45
C ASP A 23 9.85 -16.07 11.85
N ILE A 24 10.95 -15.77 12.53
CA ILE A 24 12.30 -16.22 12.16
C ILE A 24 12.77 -17.23 13.20
N SER A 25 13.06 -18.44 12.73
CA SER A 25 13.45 -19.59 13.54
C SER A 25 14.76 -20.18 13.01
N SER A 26 15.61 -20.68 13.91
CA SER A 26 16.85 -21.35 13.53
C SER A 26 16.57 -22.58 12.65
N GLY A 27 17.23 -22.68 11.51
CA GLY A 27 17.04 -23.78 10.58
C GLY A 27 17.71 -23.53 9.24
N LEU A 28 17.50 -24.44 8.28
CA LEU A 28 17.99 -24.21 6.91
C LEU A 28 17.30 -22.99 6.29
N PRO A 29 18.02 -22.16 5.51
CA PRO A 29 17.45 -20.98 4.86
C PRO A 29 16.26 -21.34 3.97
N GLN A 30 15.07 -20.93 4.39
CA GLN A 30 13.83 -21.15 3.65
C GLN A 30 12.81 -20.06 4.00
N ILE A 31 12.03 -19.62 3.02
CA ILE A 31 10.81 -18.83 3.26
C ILE A 31 9.59 -19.71 3.05
N ASN A 32 8.67 -19.68 4.02
CA ASN A 32 7.34 -20.27 3.92
C ASN A 32 6.30 -19.15 3.98
N LEU A 33 5.43 -19.07 2.97
CA LEU A 33 4.29 -18.16 2.94
C LEU A 33 3.00 -18.92 3.28
N VAL A 34 2.22 -18.40 4.23
CA VAL A 34 0.96 -18.98 4.72
C VAL A 34 -0.16 -17.93 4.62
N GLY A 35 -1.41 -18.35 4.48
CA GLY A 35 -2.58 -17.44 4.40
C GLY A 35 -3.17 -17.27 3.00
N LEU A 36 -3.11 -18.33 2.18
CA LEU A 36 -3.62 -18.39 0.79
C LEU A 36 -3.05 -17.31 -0.15
N PRO A 37 -1.72 -17.18 -0.28
CA PRO A 37 -1.10 -16.32 -1.28
C PRO A 37 -1.26 -16.90 -2.69
N ASP A 38 -1.52 -16.03 -3.65
CA ASP A 38 -1.47 -16.35 -5.08
C ASP A 38 -0.02 -16.62 -5.58
N SER A 39 0.14 -16.88 -6.87
CA SER A 39 1.47 -17.09 -7.47
C SER A 39 2.32 -15.84 -7.45
N ALA A 40 1.73 -14.65 -7.65
CA ALA A 40 2.47 -13.39 -7.67
C ALA A 40 3.15 -13.14 -6.33
N ILE A 41 2.46 -13.33 -5.20
CA ILE A 41 3.02 -13.18 -3.85
C ILE A 41 4.12 -14.22 -3.61
N ARG A 42 3.96 -15.46 -4.09
CA ARG A 42 5.00 -16.49 -3.96
C ARG A 42 6.27 -16.13 -4.72
N GLU A 43 6.14 -15.59 -5.92
CA GLU A 43 7.28 -15.09 -6.72
C GLU A 43 7.91 -13.84 -6.11
N SER A 44 7.12 -13.05 -5.38
CA SER A 44 7.56 -11.84 -4.70
C SER A 44 8.63 -12.11 -3.63
N VAL A 45 8.73 -13.34 -3.11
CA VAL A 45 9.75 -13.73 -2.13
C VAL A 45 11.17 -13.45 -2.65
N GLU A 46 11.44 -13.80 -3.91
CA GLU A 46 12.76 -13.57 -4.50
C GLU A 46 12.99 -12.08 -4.77
N ARG A 47 11.93 -11.30 -5.06
CA ARG A 47 12.02 -9.84 -5.16
C ARG A 47 12.33 -9.18 -3.81
N VAL A 48 11.65 -9.60 -2.75
CA VAL A 48 11.90 -9.12 -1.38
C VAL A 48 13.32 -9.48 -0.95
N ARG A 49 13.77 -10.71 -1.20
CA ARG A 49 15.14 -11.13 -0.88
C ARG A 49 16.18 -10.28 -1.60
N SER A 50 15.98 -10.05 -2.90
CA SER A 50 16.92 -9.29 -3.73
C SER A 50 16.93 -7.81 -3.37
N SER A 51 15.77 -7.20 -3.16
CA SER A 51 15.66 -5.79 -2.76
C SER A 51 16.31 -5.52 -1.41
N ILE A 52 16.07 -6.35 -0.38
CA ILE A 52 16.72 -6.23 0.93
C ILE A 52 18.25 -6.19 0.77
N LYS A 53 18.82 -7.15 0.01
CA LYS A 53 20.26 -7.23 -0.22
C LYS A 53 20.79 -6.03 -1.00
N ASN A 54 20.10 -5.64 -2.08
CA ASN A 54 20.55 -4.56 -2.97
C ASN A 54 20.44 -3.18 -2.34
N CYS A 55 19.51 -2.99 -1.40
CA CYS A 55 19.44 -1.80 -0.57
C CYS A 55 20.50 -1.79 0.54
N GLY A 56 21.30 -2.85 0.66
CA GLY A 56 22.39 -2.98 1.63
C GLY A 56 21.93 -3.33 3.04
N TYR A 57 20.78 -4.00 3.19
CA TYR A 57 20.39 -4.68 4.42
C TYR A 57 20.86 -6.13 4.38
N THR A 58 20.86 -6.78 5.55
CA THR A 58 21.20 -8.20 5.68
C THR A 58 19.94 -9.04 5.59
N PHE A 59 19.85 -9.93 4.61
CA PHE A 59 18.78 -10.91 4.56
C PHE A 59 19.14 -12.11 5.47
N PRO A 60 18.29 -12.50 6.44
CA PRO A 60 18.61 -13.56 7.39
C PRO A 60 18.73 -14.92 6.71
N MET A 61 19.72 -15.71 7.15
CA MET A 61 20.00 -17.07 6.65
C MET A 61 19.36 -18.13 7.54
N ASP A 62 18.12 -17.89 7.95
CA ASP A 62 17.33 -18.71 8.86
C ASP A 62 16.03 -19.18 8.17
N ARG A 63 15.24 -20.00 8.87
CA ARG A 63 13.90 -20.36 8.42
C ARG A 63 12.92 -19.25 8.78
N ILE A 64 12.34 -18.63 7.76
CA ILE A 64 11.40 -17.51 7.87
C ILE A 64 10.00 -18.01 7.50
N THR A 65 9.02 -17.75 8.36
CA THR A 65 7.60 -17.99 8.08
C THR A 65 6.89 -16.65 8.02
N VAL A 66 6.20 -16.39 6.92
CA VAL A 66 5.40 -15.19 6.71
C VAL A 66 3.94 -15.60 6.62
N ASN A 67 3.13 -15.14 7.58
CA ASN A 67 1.70 -15.42 7.64
C ASN A 67 0.91 -14.16 7.22
N LEU A 68 -0.03 -14.33 6.29
CA LEU A 68 -0.92 -13.28 5.81
C LEU A 68 -2.34 -13.52 6.35
N ALA A 69 -2.70 -12.86 7.45
CA ALA A 69 -4.00 -12.99 8.08
C ALA A 69 -4.97 -11.89 7.62
N PRO A 70 -6.28 -12.17 7.43
CA PRO A 70 -6.99 -13.40 7.83
C PRO A 70 -6.96 -14.48 6.74
N ALA A 71 -6.76 -15.76 7.08
CA ALA A 71 -6.42 -16.83 6.12
C ALA A 71 -7.56 -17.27 5.18
N ASP A 72 -8.78 -16.80 5.40
CA ASP A 72 -9.99 -17.07 4.61
C ASP A 72 -10.07 -16.19 3.35
N LEU A 73 -9.38 -15.06 3.34
CA LEU A 73 -9.28 -14.19 2.17
C LEU A 73 -8.12 -14.61 1.26
N ARG A 74 -8.38 -14.73 -0.04
CA ARG A 74 -7.31 -14.83 -1.05
C ARG A 74 -6.60 -13.50 -1.18
N LYS A 75 -5.26 -13.52 -1.11
CA LYS A 75 -4.43 -12.31 -1.33
C LYS A 75 -3.89 -12.40 -2.73
N GLU A 76 -4.23 -11.41 -3.53
CA GLU A 76 -3.82 -11.32 -4.93
C GLU A 76 -2.93 -10.09 -5.16
N GLY A 77 -1.95 -10.24 -6.04
CA GLY A 77 -1.07 -9.16 -6.47
C GLY A 77 0.20 -8.96 -5.64
N SER A 78 0.98 -7.95 -6.01
CA SER A 78 2.33 -7.66 -5.51
C SER A 78 2.39 -6.56 -4.44
N SER A 79 1.25 -6.14 -3.90
CA SER A 79 1.16 -5.00 -2.95
C SER A 79 1.78 -5.27 -1.58
N PHE A 80 2.13 -6.54 -1.31
CA PHE A 80 2.65 -6.99 -0.02
C PHE A 80 4.18 -6.96 0.07
N ASP A 81 4.89 -6.75 -1.04
CA ASP A 81 6.36 -6.83 -1.07
C ASP A 81 6.99 -5.92 0.00
N LEU A 82 6.53 -4.67 0.08
CA LEU A 82 7.00 -3.72 1.08
C LEU A 82 6.71 -4.20 2.51
N ALA A 83 5.49 -4.67 2.78
CA ALA A 83 5.10 -5.14 4.11
C ALA A 83 5.93 -6.36 4.54
N ILE A 84 6.16 -7.32 3.64
CA ILE A 84 6.98 -8.50 3.92
C ILE A 84 8.43 -8.07 4.18
N ALA A 85 8.99 -7.18 3.36
CA ALA A 85 10.35 -6.69 3.54
C ALA A 85 10.53 -6.01 4.90
N ILE A 86 9.62 -5.09 5.24
CA ILE A 86 9.65 -4.37 6.52
C ILE A 86 9.41 -5.31 7.70
N GLY A 87 8.51 -6.29 7.58
CA GLY A 87 8.32 -7.32 8.59
C GLY A 87 9.61 -8.09 8.89
N ILE A 88 10.38 -8.46 7.86
CA ILE A 88 11.69 -9.12 8.03
C ILE A 88 12.70 -8.17 8.68
N LEU A 89 12.79 -6.92 8.23
CA LEU A 89 13.75 -5.94 8.74
C LEU A 89 13.49 -5.57 10.21
N ILE A 90 12.23 -5.44 10.60
CA ILE A 90 11.83 -5.22 11.99
C ILE A 90 12.15 -6.45 12.85
N THR A 91 11.80 -7.65 12.36
CA THR A 91 12.03 -8.90 13.12
C THR A 91 13.52 -9.19 13.34
N THR A 92 14.37 -8.75 12.40
CA THR A 92 15.84 -8.85 12.52
C THR A 92 16.48 -7.66 13.25
N GLY A 93 15.70 -6.67 13.69
CA GLY A 93 16.17 -5.50 14.41
C GLY A 93 16.97 -4.49 13.56
N GLN A 94 16.90 -4.59 12.24
CA GLN A 94 17.56 -3.66 11.32
C GLN A 94 16.79 -2.34 11.15
N VAL A 95 15.50 -2.35 11.49
CA VAL A 95 14.58 -1.21 11.40
C VAL A 95 13.80 -1.12 12.72
N PRO A 96 13.64 0.08 13.32
CA PRO A 96 13.05 0.23 14.65
C PRO A 96 11.53 0.00 14.64
N MET A 97 11.05 -1.02 15.36
CA MET A 97 9.63 -1.38 15.42
C MET A 97 8.71 -0.22 15.86
N ASP A 98 9.13 0.54 16.88
CA ASP A 98 8.32 1.58 17.51
C ASP A 98 7.95 2.72 16.53
N SER A 99 8.79 2.95 15.52
CA SER A 99 8.57 3.98 14.50
C SER A 99 7.42 3.65 13.55
N PHE A 100 6.98 2.38 13.50
CA PHE A 100 6.01 1.88 12.53
C PHE A 100 4.74 1.34 13.18
N LEU A 101 4.58 1.55 14.49
CA LEU A 101 3.32 1.29 15.17
C LEU A 101 2.20 2.10 14.49
N HIS A 102 1.05 1.46 14.27
CA HIS A 102 -0.10 2.05 13.58
C HIS A 102 0.20 2.57 12.15
N THR A 103 1.12 1.92 11.45
CA THR A 103 1.46 2.20 10.04
C THR A 103 0.99 1.07 9.13
N LEU A 104 0.27 1.42 8.05
CA LEU A 104 -0.05 0.53 6.95
C LEU A 104 1.06 0.57 5.89
N PHE A 105 1.62 -0.57 5.51
CA PHE A 105 2.60 -0.67 4.44
C PHE A 105 1.99 -1.21 3.16
N LEU A 106 2.13 -0.43 2.08
CA LEU A 106 1.60 -0.73 0.76
C LEU A 106 2.71 -0.53 -0.27
N GLY A 107 2.92 -1.48 -1.18
CA GLY A 107 3.79 -1.25 -2.34
C GLY A 107 4.45 -2.51 -2.86
N GLU A 108 4.72 -2.50 -4.16
CA GLU A 108 5.54 -3.52 -4.83
C GLU A 108 7.02 -3.11 -4.80
N LEU A 109 7.91 -4.08 -4.63
CA LEU A 109 9.36 -3.88 -4.70
C LEU A 109 9.92 -4.43 -6.00
N ALA A 110 10.72 -3.62 -6.68
CA ALA A 110 11.62 -4.10 -7.71
C ALA A 110 12.87 -4.74 -7.09
N LEU A 111 13.66 -5.45 -7.90
CA LEU A 111 14.87 -6.15 -7.45
C LEU A 111 15.93 -5.21 -6.87
N ASP A 112 15.98 -3.95 -7.33
CA ASP A 112 16.88 -2.89 -6.83
C ASP A 112 16.33 -2.17 -5.58
N GLY A 113 15.15 -2.58 -5.11
CA GLY A 113 14.45 -2.01 -3.97
C GLY A 113 13.69 -0.71 -4.27
N SER A 114 13.61 -0.29 -5.53
CA SER A 114 12.68 0.78 -5.91
C SER A 114 11.23 0.35 -5.68
N LEU A 115 10.39 1.27 -5.21
CA LEU A 115 8.98 1.03 -5.00
C LEU A 115 8.16 1.35 -6.24
N ARG A 116 7.28 0.43 -6.61
CA ARG A 116 6.36 0.59 -7.74
C ARG A 116 4.95 0.91 -7.25
N PRO A 117 4.23 1.79 -7.96
CA PRO A 117 2.87 2.15 -7.57
C PRO A 117 1.93 0.95 -7.68
N ILE A 118 0.96 0.88 -6.77
CA ILE A 118 -0.07 -0.15 -6.75
C ILE A 118 -1.46 0.46 -6.95
N PRO A 119 -2.44 -0.28 -7.50
CA PRO A 119 -3.80 0.21 -7.66
C PRO A 119 -4.60 0.18 -6.34
N GLY A 120 -5.64 1.02 -6.26
CA GLY A 120 -6.66 1.03 -5.20
C GLY A 120 -6.15 1.42 -3.81
N VAL A 121 -5.13 2.28 -3.77
CA VAL A 121 -4.59 2.83 -2.53
C VAL A 121 -5.64 3.61 -1.75
N LEU A 122 -6.55 4.30 -2.44
CA LEU A 122 -7.65 5.02 -1.79
C LEU A 122 -8.51 4.10 -0.92
N SER A 123 -8.98 2.98 -1.49
CA SER A 123 -9.82 2.01 -0.78
C SER A 123 -9.09 1.35 0.38
N MET A 124 -7.81 1.01 0.19
CA MET A 124 -6.97 0.40 1.23
C MET A 124 -6.69 1.37 2.38
N ALA A 125 -6.33 2.63 2.09
CA ALA A 125 -6.11 3.66 3.10
C ALA A 125 -7.40 3.99 3.86
N HIS A 126 -8.54 4.03 3.18
CA HIS A 126 -9.85 4.22 3.80
C HIS A 126 -10.20 3.09 4.78
N ALA A 127 -9.99 1.83 4.39
CA ALA A 127 -10.20 0.68 5.25
C ALA A 127 -9.29 0.70 6.49
N ALA A 128 -8.02 1.06 6.31
CA ALA A 128 -7.08 1.22 7.41
C ALA A 128 -7.50 2.32 8.39
N LYS A 129 -7.97 3.48 7.89
CA LYS A 129 -8.50 4.57 8.72
C LYS A 129 -9.69 4.10 9.58
N LYS A 130 -10.61 3.31 9.02
CA LYS A 130 -11.76 2.75 9.77
C LYS A 130 -11.33 1.89 10.97
N LEU A 131 -10.15 1.26 10.90
CA LEU A 131 -9.56 0.46 11.97
C LEU A 131 -8.63 1.27 12.90
N GLY A 132 -8.59 2.60 12.75
CA GLY A 132 -7.79 3.49 13.60
C GLY A 132 -6.30 3.52 13.27
N ILE A 133 -5.89 2.99 12.12
CA ILE A 133 -4.53 3.14 11.60
C ILE A 133 -4.33 4.61 11.21
N LYS A 134 -3.26 5.22 11.71
CA LYS A 134 -3.03 6.67 11.60
C LYS A 134 -2.08 7.06 10.48
N ARG A 135 -1.29 6.11 9.97
CA ARG A 135 -0.26 6.36 8.96
C ARG A 135 -0.32 5.31 7.86
N VAL A 136 -0.08 5.72 6.62
CA VAL A 136 0.16 4.83 5.49
C VAL A 136 1.52 5.14 4.87
N CYS A 137 2.35 4.12 4.68
CA CYS A 137 3.63 4.18 4.01
C CYS A 137 3.53 3.49 2.65
N LEU A 138 3.84 4.23 1.57
CA LEU A 138 3.55 3.82 0.20
C LEU A 138 4.51 4.44 -0.83
N PRO A 139 4.51 3.98 -2.09
CA PRO A 139 5.29 4.58 -3.16
C PRO A 139 4.90 6.05 -3.36
N LEU A 140 5.87 6.93 -3.61
CA LEU A 140 5.62 8.36 -3.85
C LEU A 140 4.54 8.63 -4.91
N ALA A 141 4.49 7.81 -5.97
CA ALA A 141 3.50 7.92 -7.03
C ALA A 141 2.04 7.67 -6.56
N ASN A 142 1.84 6.96 -5.45
CA ASN A 142 0.52 6.74 -4.86
C ASN A 142 0.12 7.79 -3.81
N ALA A 143 1.06 8.65 -3.39
CA ALA A 143 0.82 9.60 -2.31
C ALA A 143 -0.34 10.58 -2.56
N PRO A 144 -0.53 11.14 -3.78
CA PRO A 144 -1.67 12.01 -4.07
C PRO A 144 -3.02 11.31 -3.85
N GLU A 145 -3.13 10.02 -4.19
CA GLU A 145 -4.36 9.25 -4.03
C GLU A 145 -4.65 8.97 -2.55
N ALA A 146 -3.64 8.57 -1.78
CA ALA A 146 -3.80 8.34 -0.35
C ALA A 146 -4.13 9.61 0.44
N ALA A 147 -3.60 10.76 0.01
CA ALA A 147 -3.80 12.05 0.67
C ALA A 147 -5.25 12.55 0.59
N LEU A 148 -6.09 11.95 -0.27
CA LEU A 148 -7.52 12.20 -0.31
C LEU A 148 -8.26 11.68 0.93
N ILE A 149 -7.67 10.74 1.67
CA ILE A 149 -8.22 10.25 2.92
C ILE A 149 -7.83 11.21 4.05
N GLU A 150 -8.76 12.05 4.48
CA GLU A 150 -8.52 12.96 5.60
C GLU A 150 -8.17 12.19 6.89
N GLY A 151 -7.27 12.71 7.71
CA GLY A 151 -6.94 12.13 9.01
C GLY A 151 -6.06 10.87 8.98
N ILE A 152 -5.45 10.54 7.84
CA ILE A 152 -4.33 9.59 7.76
C ILE A 152 -3.06 10.34 7.32
N GLU A 153 -1.95 10.09 8.00
CA GLU A 153 -0.65 10.62 7.63
C GLU A 153 -0.08 9.80 6.47
N VAL A 154 0.23 10.45 5.35
CA VAL A 154 0.79 9.78 4.18
C VAL A 154 2.30 9.91 4.20
N CYS A 155 2.97 8.78 4.37
CA CYS A 155 4.41 8.64 4.20
C CYS A 155 4.70 8.13 2.78
N ALA A 156 5.43 8.92 2.01
CA ALA A 156 5.81 8.62 0.64
C ALA A 156 7.30 8.24 0.58
N ILE A 157 7.59 7.06 0.03
CA ILE A 157 8.96 6.57 -0.15
C ILE A 157 9.19 6.16 -1.61
N THR A 158 10.45 6.14 -2.03
CA THR A 158 10.83 5.78 -3.40
C THR A 158 11.68 4.52 -3.46
N ASN A 159 12.41 4.21 -2.38
CA ASN A 159 13.25 3.04 -2.28
C ASN A 159 13.22 2.45 -0.86
N LEU A 160 13.40 1.14 -0.74
CA LEU A 160 13.53 0.47 0.56
C LEU A 160 14.76 0.97 1.36
N SER A 161 15.78 1.53 0.71
CA SER A 161 16.92 2.17 1.38
C SER A 161 16.54 3.42 2.16
N ASP A 162 15.39 4.06 1.87
CA ASP A 162 14.88 5.22 2.59
C ASP A 162 14.67 4.91 4.09
N PHE A 163 14.44 3.63 4.43
CA PHE A 163 14.32 3.19 5.83
C PHE A 163 15.66 3.20 6.61
N LYS A 164 16.82 3.29 5.94
CA LYS A 164 18.12 3.33 6.63
C LYS A 164 18.35 4.63 7.37
N SER A 165 17.92 5.73 6.75
CA SER A 165 17.94 7.07 7.33
C SER A 165 16.78 7.28 8.29
N TRP A 166 15.86 6.32 8.43
CA TRP A 166 14.66 6.46 9.24
C TRP A 166 14.97 6.52 10.73
N ASN A 167 14.78 7.69 11.30
CA ASN A 167 14.88 7.95 12.72
C ASN A 167 13.78 8.95 13.10
N ASN A 168 13.53 9.14 14.40
CA ASN A 168 12.45 10.01 14.90
C ASN A 168 12.53 11.47 14.40
N GLN A 169 13.70 11.94 13.94
CA GLN A 169 13.89 13.29 13.40
C GLN A 169 13.65 13.34 11.88
N SER A 170 14.02 12.30 11.13
CA SER A 170 13.88 12.23 9.66
C SER A 170 12.50 11.75 9.18
N GLN A 171 11.63 11.22 10.04
CA GLN A 171 10.28 10.78 9.63
C GLN A 171 9.51 11.87 8.89
N HIS A 172 9.67 13.13 9.32
CA HIS A 172 9.00 14.29 8.72
C HIS A 172 9.40 14.56 7.26
N GLU A 173 10.57 14.09 6.83
CA GLU A 173 11.06 14.26 5.46
C GLU A 173 10.27 13.41 4.46
N TYR A 174 9.72 12.28 4.91
CA TYR A 174 8.93 11.37 4.10
C TYR A 174 7.41 11.66 4.19
N ILE A 175 7.00 12.60 5.04
CA ILE A 175 5.60 13.01 5.12
C ILE A 175 5.24 13.78 3.86
N PHE A 176 4.30 13.23 3.10
CA PHE A 176 3.75 13.88 1.94
C PHE A 176 2.86 15.04 2.37
N ASN A 177 3.39 16.26 2.31
CA ASN A 177 2.66 17.45 2.74
C ASN A 177 1.71 18.01 1.66
N GLY A 178 1.62 17.41 0.47
CA GLY A 178 0.70 17.84 -0.60
C GLY A 178 0.86 19.29 -1.08
N ILE A 179 1.90 20.02 -0.65
CA ILE A 179 2.07 21.46 -0.93
C ILE A 179 2.60 21.70 -2.35
N ASN A 180 3.16 20.68 -3.01
CA ASN A 180 3.72 20.79 -4.37
C ASN A 180 3.00 19.92 -5.42
N TYR A 181 1.91 19.25 -5.04
CA TYR A 181 1.02 18.65 -6.03
C TYR A 181 -0.14 19.61 -6.17
N GLU A 182 -0.36 20.14 -7.37
CA GLU A 182 -1.50 21.00 -7.68
C GLU A 182 -2.76 20.33 -7.14
N ARG A 183 -3.18 20.82 -5.97
CA ARG A 183 -4.46 20.50 -5.37
C ARG A 183 -5.44 21.14 -6.33
N GLY A 184 -5.85 20.39 -7.36
CA GLY A 184 -6.84 20.84 -8.33
C GLY A 184 -7.96 21.49 -7.54
N GLU A 185 -8.15 22.78 -7.77
CA GLU A 185 -8.90 23.70 -6.91
C GLU A 185 -10.25 23.08 -6.52
N LEU A 186 -10.31 22.53 -5.30
CA LEU A 186 -11.57 22.20 -4.66
C LEU A 186 -12.14 23.52 -4.20
N SER A 187 -13.02 24.09 -5.03
CA SER A 187 -13.87 25.20 -4.63
C SER A 187 -14.69 24.73 -3.43
N THR A 188 -14.52 25.39 -2.29
CA THR A 188 -15.42 25.28 -1.15
C THR A 188 -16.77 25.85 -1.59
N ILE A 189 -17.64 24.99 -2.12
CA ILE A 189 -19.03 25.36 -2.38
C ILE A 189 -19.74 25.28 -1.04
N SER A 190 -20.15 26.45 -0.55
CA SER A 190 -21.02 26.64 0.59
C SER A 190 -22.24 25.73 0.49
N ALA A 191 -22.60 25.11 1.60
CA ALA A 191 -23.78 24.27 1.74
C ALA A 191 -25.05 25.06 1.43
N ASP A 192 -25.57 24.91 0.21
CA ASP A 192 -26.96 25.19 -0.14
C ASP A 192 -27.65 23.86 -0.47
N GLU A 193 -28.72 23.55 0.27
CA GLU A 193 -29.46 22.28 0.27
C GLU A 193 -30.31 22.02 -0.99
N HIS A 194 -29.91 22.47 -2.18
CA HIS A 194 -30.75 22.32 -3.39
C HIS A 194 -30.02 21.61 -4.54
N ASN A 195 -30.53 20.41 -4.85
CA ASN A 195 -30.17 19.52 -5.95
C ASN A 195 -28.71 19.04 -5.95
N PHE A 196 -28.44 17.95 -5.23
CA PHE A 196 -27.30 17.10 -5.55
C PHE A 196 -27.50 16.51 -6.95
N VAL A 197 -27.02 17.22 -7.97
CA VAL A 197 -26.70 16.62 -9.25
C VAL A 197 -25.36 15.95 -9.01
N GLU A 198 -25.34 14.62 -8.96
CA GLU A 198 -24.10 13.85 -8.85
C GLU A 198 -23.14 14.30 -9.97
N ASP A 199 -21.99 14.88 -9.60
CA ASP A 199 -21.01 15.40 -10.55
C ASP A 199 -19.79 14.47 -10.61
N TYR A 200 -19.21 14.32 -11.81
CA TYR A 200 -17.91 13.68 -11.96
C TYR A 200 -16.80 14.44 -11.22
N ALA A 201 -16.99 15.70 -10.86
CA ALA A 201 -16.11 16.45 -9.97
C ALA A 201 -15.96 15.77 -8.59
N ASP A 202 -17.02 15.11 -8.09
CA ASP A 202 -17.05 14.50 -6.75
C ASP A 202 -16.28 13.17 -6.66
N VAL A 203 -16.05 12.51 -7.79
CA VAL A 203 -15.29 11.24 -7.84
C VAL A 203 -13.81 11.55 -7.71
N ASN A 204 -13.12 11.17 -6.64
CA ASN A 204 -11.67 11.44 -6.56
C ASN A 204 -10.84 10.37 -7.30
N GLY A 205 -9.87 10.80 -8.12
CA GLY A 205 -9.01 9.91 -8.91
C GLY A 205 -9.64 9.36 -10.21
N GLN A 206 -9.20 8.17 -10.64
CA GLN A 206 -9.72 7.42 -11.81
C GLN A 206 -9.88 8.25 -13.11
N HIS A 207 -8.90 9.12 -13.40
CA HIS A 207 -8.97 10.08 -14.52
C HIS A 207 -9.27 9.44 -15.88
N GLN A 208 -8.75 8.24 -16.13
CA GLN A 208 -9.02 7.52 -17.38
C GLN A 208 -10.48 7.09 -17.51
N VAL A 209 -11.08 6.59 -16.43
CA VAL A 209 -12.49 6.18 -16.41
C VAL A 209 -13.40 7.40 -16.55
N LYS A 210 -13.15 8.46 -15.79
CA LYS A 210 -13.88 9.74 -15.92
C LYS A 210 -13.84 10.27 -17.35
N ARG A 211 -12.65 10.30 -17.96
CA ARG A 211 -12.47 10.76 -19.34
C ARG A 211 -13.22 9.87 -20.33
N ALA A 212 -13.14 8.55 -20.17
CA ALA A 212 -13.87 7.61 -21.03
C ALA A 212 -15.39 7.80 -20.92
N MET A 213 -15.90 7.98 -19.70
CA MET A 213 -17.32 8.26 -19.45
C MET A 213 -17.78 9.58 -20.06
N MET A 214 -17.01 10.66 -19.86
CA MET A 214 -17.30 11.97 -20.46
C MET A 214 -17.30 11.92 -21.99
N ILE A 215 -16.32 11.24 -22.61
CA ILE A 215 -16.25 11.08 -24.06
C ILE A 215 -17.46 10.30 -24.58
N ALA A 216 -17.82 9.21 -23.91
CA ALA A 216 -18.97 8.41 -24.31
C ALA A 216 -20.30 9.18 -24.16
N ALA A 217 -20.48 9.93 -23.07
CA ALA A 217 -21.64 10.80 -22.90
C ALA A 217 -21.72 11.88 -23.98
N ALA A 218 -20.62 12.59 -24.27
CA ALA A 218 -20.56 13.62 -25.30
C ALA A 218 -20.80 13.06 -26.72
N GLY A 219 -20.31 11.86 -27.00
CA GLY A 219 -20.51 11.16 -28.27
C GLY A 219 -21.84 10.39 -28.37
N MET A 220 -22.68 10.43 -27.33
CA MET A 220 -23.90 9.61 -27.22
C MET A 220 -23.63 8.11 -27.46
N HIS A 221 -22.49 7.61 -26.97
CA HIS A 221 -22.09 6.21 -27.05
C HIS A 221 -22.52 5.45 -25.79
N ASN A 222 -22.87 4.17 -25.98
CA ASN A 222 -23.14 3.28 -24.87
C ASN A 222 -21.83 2.91 -24.15
N ILE A 223 -21.86 2.85 -22.83
CA ILE A 223 -20.75 2.39 -22.00
C ILE A 223 -21.09 1.00 -21.48
N LEU A 224 -20.12 0.09 -21.57
CA LEU A 224 -20.14 -1.18 -20.86
C LEU A 224 -19.01 -1.17 -19.83
N LEU A 225 -19.36 -1.13 -18.54
CA LEU A 225 -18.41 -1.31 -17.45
C LEU A 225 -18.28 -2.80 -17.13
N LEU A 226 -17.09 -3.34 -17.32
CA LEU A 226 -16.76 -4.71 -16.97
C LEU A 226 -15.92 -4.70 -15.68
N CYS A 227 -16.57 -4.97 -14.55
CA CYS A 227 -15.87 -5.26 -13.31
C CYS A 227 -15.61 -6.77 -13.25
N TYR A 228 -14.36 -7.18 -13.49
CA TYR A 228 -13.95 -8.56 -13.26
C TYR A 228 -13.83 -8.79 -11.76
N ASN A 229 -14.83 -9.45 -11.18
CA ASN A 229 -14.61 -10.20 -9.95
C ASN A 229 -13.79 -11.44 -10.34
N CYS A 230 -12.48 -11.41 -10.13
CA CYS A 230 -11.71 -12.65 -9.99
C CYS A 230 -12.33 -13.42 -8.82
N LYS A 231 -13.04 -14.51 -9.13
CA LYS A 231 -13.52 -15.49 -8.16
C LYS A 231 -12.42 -16.49 -7.86
#